data_AF-A0ABC8K9M3-F1
#
_entry.id   AF-A0ABC8K9M3-F1
#
_cell.length_a   1.000
_cell.length_b   1.000
_cell.length_c   1.000
_cell.angle_alpha   90.00
_cell.angle_beta   90.00
_cell.angle_gamma   90.00
#
_symmetry.space_group_name_H-M   'P 1'
#
loop_
_entity.id
_entity.type
_entity.pdbx_description
1 polymer ?
#
loop_
_entity_poly.entity_id
_entity_poly.type
_entity_poly.pdbx_seq_one_letter_code
_entity_poly.pdbx_strand_id
1 'polypeptide(L)'
;MEADAKAKVGCRVKVTAPLKVYHVNHVPEVDLEGKLKDYVAVWKGKGISANLPYKVDFCKEVEGRGNVKFVAHLKDDEFELI
;
A
#
# COMPACT_ATOMS: atom_id res chain seq x y z
N MET A 1 14.71 -10.12 6.93
CA MET A 1 13.51 -9.92 7.76
C MET A 1 13.13 -8.45 7.99
N GLU A 2 14.04 -7.47 8.04
CA GLU A 2 13.67 -6.05 7.79
C GLU A 2 14.34 -5.50 6.53
N ALA A 3 15.56 -5.95 6.24
CA ALA A 3 16.31 -5.55 5.03
C ALA A 3 15.59 -5.95 3.73
N ASP A 4 14.99 -7.15 3.70
CA ASP A 4 14.18 -7.63 2.56
C ASP A 4 12.93 -6.75 2.33
N ALA A 5 12.22 -6.40 3.41
CA ALA A 5 11.04 -5.54 3.33
C ALA A 5 11.39 -4.12 2.87
N LYS A 6 12.53 -3.58 3.30
CA LYS A 6 13.05 -2.30 2.80
C LYS A 6 13.52 -2.39 1.35
N ALA A 7 14.02 -3.53 0.89
CA ALA A 7 14.40 -3.72 -0.51
C ALA A 7 13.20 -3.66 -1.47
N LYS A 8 12.00 -3.99 -0.98
CA LYS A 8 10.73 -3.88 -1.73
C LYS A 8 10.26 -2.42 -1.90
N VAL A 9 10.84 -1.47 -1.14
CA VAL A 9 10.46 -0.05 -1.24
C VAL A 9 10.84 0.48 -2.62
N GLY A 10 9.85 1.03 -3.31
CA GLY A 10 9.97 1.51 -4.68
C GLY A 10 9.43 0.54 -5.74
N CYS A 11 9.18 -0.73 -5.40
CA CYS A 11 8.60 -1.70 -6.33
C CYS A 11 7.12 -1.39 -6.60
N ARG A 12 6.64 -1.88 -7.76
CA ARG A 12 5.21 -1.91 -8.06
C ARG A 12 4.59 -3.12 -7.37
N VAL A 13 3.40 -2.92 -6.85
CA VAL A 13 2.64 -3.95 -6.14
C VAL A 13 1.23 -4.02 -6.69
N LYS A 14 0.72 -5.23 -6.76
CA LYS A 14 -0.67 -5.53 -7.11
C LYS A 14 -1.38 -6.09 -5.89
N VAL A 15 -2.48 -5.47 -5.50
CA VAL A 15 -3.30 -5.98 -4.38
C VAL A 15 -4.06 -7.22 -4.86
N THR A 16 -3.92 -8.32 -4.14
CA THR A 16 -4.54 -9.60 -4.48
C THR A 16 -5.72 -9.95 -3.57
N ALA A 17 -5.80 -9.34 -2.39
CA ALA A 17 -6.90 -9.51 -1.45
C ALA A 17 -8.03 -8.47 -1.67
N PRO A 18 -9.30 -8.81 -1.40
CA PRO A 18 -10.39 -7.84 -1.44
C PRO A 18 -10.23 -6.80 -0.31
N LEU A 19 -9.87 -5.56 -0.68
CA LEU A 19 -9.58 -4.48 0.26
C LEU A 19 -10.55 -3.31 0.10
N LYS A 20 -11.16 -2.89 1.22
CA LYS A 20 -11.98 -1.66 1.32
C LYS A 20 -11.25 -0.63 2.16
N VAL A 21 -11.02 0.56 1.59
CA VAL A 21 -10.44 1.71 2.31
C VAL A 21 -11.48 2.81 2.45
N TYR A 22 -11.79 3.21 3.69
CA TYR A 22 -12.84 4.21 3.97
C TYR A 22 -12.29 5.63 4.13
N HIS A 23 -10.97 5.80 4.25
CA HIS A 23 -10.35 7.12 4.37
C HIS A 23 -10.32 7.87 3.02
N VAL A 24 -10.74 7.22 1.93
CA VAL A 24 -10.94 7.81 0.61
C VAL A 24 -12.41 7.66 0.26
N ASN A 25 -13.14 8.77 0.20
CA ASN A 25 -14.54 8.71 -0.18
C ASN A 25 -14.70 8.12 -1.61
N HIS A 26 -15.57 7.11 -1.72
CA HIS A 26 -16.04 6.52 -2.98
C HIS A 26 -14.98 5.85 -3.88
N VAL A 27 -14.10 5.01 -3.31
CA VAL A 27 -13.31 4.05 -4.11
C VAL A 27 -14.04 2.69 -4.12
N PRO A 28 -14.53 2.20 -5.28
CA PRO A 28 -15.19 0.89 -5.35
C PRO A 28 -14.21 -0.27 -5.10
N GLU A 29 -14.73 -1.48 -4.94
CA GLU A 29 -13.91 -2.71 -4.92
C GLU A 29 -13.33 -2.95 -6.33
N VAL A 30 -12.06 -2.62 -6.53
CA VAL A 30 -11.35 -2.79 -7.80
C VAL A 30 -9.97 -3.37 -7.56
N ASP A 31 -9.41 -3.97 -8.61
CA ASP A 31 -8.00 -4.34 -8.68
C ASP A 31 -7.14 -3.06 -8.54
N LEU A 32 -6.34 -3.02 -7.47
CA LEU A 32 -5.53 -1.86 -7.09
C LEU A 32 -4.06 -2.16 -7.34
N GLU A 33 -3.48 -1.43 -8.29
CA GLU A 33 -2.03 -1.39 -8.50
C GLU A 33 -1.45 -0.13 -7.88
N GLY A 34 -0.33 -0.28 -7.19
CA GLY A 34 0.32 0.80 -6.47
C GLY A 34 1.83 0.70 -6.47
N LYS A 35 2.47 1.69 -5.87
CA LYS A 35 3.92 1.71 -5.64
C LYS A 35 4.19 1.66 -4.16
N LEU A 36 5.03 0.72 -3.73
CA LEU A 36 5.43 0.62 -2.33
C LEU A 36 6.28 1.84 -1.96
N LYS A 37 5.75 2.68 -1.07
CA LYS A 37 6.32 3.98 -0.74
C LYS A 37 7.25 3.90 0.46
N ASP A 38 6.90 3.10 1.46
CA ASP A 38 7.68 2.99 2.68
C ASP A 38 7.41 1.68 3.44
N TYR A 39 8.31 1.35 4.36
CA TYR A 39 8.18 0.26 5.33
C TYR A 39 8.20 0.82 6.75
N VAL A 40 7.01 1.00 7.33
CA VAL A 40 6.79 1.77 8.56
C VAL A 40 7.00 0.97 9.86
N ALA A 41 7.47 -0.28 9.78
CA ALA A 41 7.88 -1.03 10.97
C ALA A 41 9.23 -0.54 11.54
N VAL A 42 9.94 0.36 10.86
CA VAL A 42 11.18 0.96 11.37
C VAL A 42 11.11 2.47 11.29
N TRP A 43 11.24 3.14 12.43
CA TRP A 43 11.27 4.59 12.50
C TRP A 43 12.53 5.08 13.18
N LYS A 44 13.36 5.82 12.44
CA LYS A 44 14.64 6.38 12.94
C LYS A 44 15.52 5.32 13.64
N GLY A 45 15.56 4.11 13.09
CA GLY A 45 16.34 2.98 13.62
C GLY A 45 15.68 2.22 14.76
N LYS A 46 14.48 2.60 15.23
CA LYS A 46 13.69 1.86 16.21
C LYS A 46 12.63 1.00 15.53
N GLY A 47 12.51 -0.25 15.94
CA GLY A 47 11.41 -1.13 15.53
C GLY A 47 10.08 -0.65 16.13
N ILE A 48 9.05 -0.64 15.30
CA ILE A 48 7.67 -0.32 15.66
C ILE A 48 6.82 -1.56 15.38
N SER A 49 5.86 -1.84 16.26
CA SER A 49 4.92 -2.96 16.15
C SER A 49 3.75 -2.69 15.19
N ALA A 50 4.04 -2.16 14.00
CA ALA A 50 3.02 -1.95 12.97
C ALA A 50 2.58 -3.31 12.40
N ASN A 51 1.29 -3.62 12.49
CA ASN A 51 0.70 -4.86 11.95
C ASN A 51 0.46 -4.80 10.43
N LEU A 52 0.42 -3.60 9.83
CA LEU A 52 0.33 -3.33 8.41
C LEU A 52 1.55 -2.48 7.99
N PRO A 53 2.74 -3.09 7.85
CA PRO A 53 3.97 -2.32 7.81
C PRO A 53 4.29 -1.73 6.43
N TYR A 54 3.61 -2.15 5.37
CA TYR A 54 3.88 -1.67 4.02
C TYR A 54 2.96 -0.52 3.66
N LYS A 55 3.52 0.67 3.48
CA LYS A 55 2.79 1.84 3.02
C LYS A 55 2.85 1.91 1.50
N VAL A 56 1.71 1.76 0.84
CA VAL A 56 1.60 1.74 -0.62
C VAL A 56 0.88 2.99 -1.09
N ASP A 57 1.42 3.63 -2.13
CA ASP A 57 0.84 4.78 -2.82
C ASP A 57 0.04 4.28 -4.03
N PHE A 58 -1.25 4.59 -4.03
CA PHE A 58 -2.20 4.22 -5.08
C PHE A 58 -2.62 5.47 -5.85
N CYS A 59 -2.80 5.28 -7.14
CA CYS A 59 -3.29 6.31 -8.04
C CYS A 59 -4.40 5.68 -8.89
N LYS A 60 -5.65 6.00 -8.60
CA LYS A 60 -6.80 5.42 -9.29
C LYS A 60 -7.68 6.51 -9.88
N GLU A 61 -8.01 6.35 -11.16
CA GLU A 61 -9.05 7.14 -11.78
C GLU A 61 -10.42 6.69 -11.26
N VAL A 62 -11.15 7.63 -10.64
CA VAL A 62 -12.51 7.43 -10.14
C VAL A 62 -13.45 8.24 -11.02
N GLU A 63 -14.46 7.57 -11.58
CA GLU A 63 -15.48 8.20 -12.42
C GLU A 63 -16.15 9.36 -11.68
N GLY A 64 -16.19 10.53 -12.33
CA GLY A 64 -16.77 11.76 -11.76
C GLY A 64 -15.87 12.53 -10.78
N ARG A 65 -14.68 12.03 -10.43
CA ARG A 65 -13.72 12.72 -9.55
C ARG A 65 -12.34 12.90 -10.18
N GLY A 66 -12.00 12.08 -11.16
CA GLY A 66 -10.69 12.06 -11.81
C GLY A 66 -9.68 11.22 -11.05
N ASN A 67 -8.40 11.51 -11.23
CA ASN A 67 -7.31 10.72 -10.66
C ASN A 67 -7.14 11.00 -9.16
N VAL A 68 -7.47 10.01 -8.32
CA VAL A 68 -7.38 10.08 -6.87
C VAL A 68 -6.11 9.38 -6.42
N LYS A 69 -5.22 10.14 -5.78
CA LYS A 69 -4.01 9.62 -5.13
C LYS A 69 -4.26 9.40 -3.65
N PHE A 70 -3.99 8.20 -3.16
CA PHE A 70 -4.15 7.85 -1.75
C PHE A 70 -3.11 6.85 -1.29
N VAL A 71 -3.04 6.60 0.02
CA VAL A 71 -2.10 5.66 0.60
C VAL A 71 -2.84 4.64 1.45
N ALA A 72 -2.50 3.37 1.34
CA ALA A 72 -3.00 2.34 2.24
C ALA A 72 -1.84 1.57 2.87
N HIS A 73 -2.09 1.03 4.06
CA HIS A 73 -1.15 0.16 4.75
C HIS A 73 -1.58 -1.29 4.53
N LEU A 74 -0.65 -2.14 4.09
CA LEU A 74 -0.88 -3.55 3.76
C LEU A 74 0.07 -4.47 4.54
N LYS A 75 -0.30 -5.75 4.61
CA LYS A 75 0.55 -6.89 4.98
C LYS A 75 1.24 -7.51 3.78
N ASP A 76 2.21 -8.38 4.03
CA ASP A 76 2.90 -9.11 2.98
C ASP A 76 2.01 -10.09 2.21
N ASP A 77 0.95 -10.62 2.82
CA ASP A 77 0.03 -11.57 2.19
C ASP A 77 -1.08 -10.90 1.35
N GLU A 78 -1.22 -9.58 1.43
CA GLU A 78 -2.30 -8.83 0.77
C GLU A 78 -1.91 -8.33 -0.63
N PHE A 79 -0.65 -8.47 -1.04
CA PHE A 79 -0.15 -8.01 -2.34
C PHE A 79 0.94 -8.90 -2.92
N GLU A 80 1.10 -8.82 -4.24
CA GLU A 80 2.22 -9.42 -4.98
C GLU A 80 3.08 -8.32 -5.64
N LEU A 81 4.37 -8.59 -5.77
CA LEU A 81 5.31 -7.71 -6.48
C LEU A 81 5.18 -7.95 -8.00
N ILE A 82 5.22 -6.87 -8.78
CA ILE A 82 5.23 -6.89 -10.26
C ILE A 82 6.65 -6.73 -10.78
#